data_AF-A0A2W4NPI2-F1
#
_entry.id   AF-A0A2W4NPI2-F1
#
_cell.length_a   1.000
_cell.length_b   1.000
_cell.length_c   1.000
_cell.angle_alpha   90.00
_cell.angle_beta   90.00
_cell.angle_gamma   90.00
#
_symmetry.space_group_name_H-M   'P 1'
#
loop_
_entity.id
_entity.type
_entity.pdbx_description
1 polymer ?
#
loop_
_entity_poly.entity_id
_entity_poly.type
_entity_poly.pdbx_seq_one_letter_code
_entity_poly.pdbx_strand_id
1 'polypeptide(L)'
;MNEMRGLLCAEMENLLERESRTFETVTNVEIQEMACERSGETTVSCSGTIVAAYGAENTEFPLTSYRVVREDDGWKWCGEA
;
A
#
# COMPACT_ATOMS: atom_id res chain seq x y z
N MET A 1 2.63 -13.76 -4.66
CA MET A 1 3.51 -12.79 -3.98
C MET A 1 4.64 -12.26 -4.89
N ASN A 2 4.45 -12.22 -6.22
CA ASN A 2 5.45 -11.69 -7.17
C ASN A 2 4.97 -10.40 -7.87
N GLU A 3 3.66 -10.19 -7.95
CA GLU A 3 3.05 -9.02 -8.61
C GLU A 3 3.23 -7.72 -7.80
N MET A 4 3.31 -7.81 -6.46
CA MET A 4 3.53 -6.63 -5.61
C MET A 4 4.89 -5.98 -5.84
N ARG A 5 5.96 -6.75 -6.10
CA ARG A 5 7.30 -6.19 -6.37
C ARG A 5 7.25 -5.20 -7.54
N GLY A 6 6.55 -5.58 -8.61
CA GLY A 6 6.35 -4.72 -9.77
C GLY A 6 5.59 -3.40 -9.51
N LEU A 7 4.97 -3.23 -8.34
CA LEU A 7 4.24 -2.02 -7.94
C LEU A 7 4.99 -1.18 -6.90
N LEU A 8 6.06 -1.71 -6.30
CA LEU A 8 6.88 -1.01 -5.31
C LEU A 8 8.10 -0.40 -5.98
N CYS A 9 8.61 0.70 -5.43
CA CYS A 9 9.91 1.19 -5.83
C CYS A 9 11.02 0.42 -5.11
N ALA A 10 12.25 0.54 -5.62
CA ALA A 10 13.41 -0.21 -5.11
C ALA A 10 13.60 -0.09 -3.59
N GLU A 11 13.26 1.06 -3.00
CA GLU A 11 13.29 1.26 -1.54
C GLU A 11 12.34 0.30 -0.80
N MET A 12 11.09 0.22 -1.24
CA MET A 12 10.07 -0.60 -0.59
C MET A 12 10.20 -2.08 -0.94
N GLU A 13 10.75 -2.43 -2.11
CA GLU A 13 11.07 -3.82 -2.46
C GLU A 13 12.05 -4.46 -1.46
N ASN A 14 13.02 -3.69 -0.97
CA ASN A 14 13.98 -4.16 0.04
C ASN A 14 13.32 -4.43 1.40
N LEU A 15 12.19 -3.78 1.68
CA LEU A 15 11.42 -3.95 2.91
C LEU A 15 10.36 -5.06 2.78
N LEU A 16 9.88 -5.33 1.56
CA LEU A 16 8.80 -6.28 1.29
C LEU A 16 9.03 -7.65 1.92
N GLU A 17 10.23 -8.22 1.79
CA GLU A 17 10.52 -9.55 2.36
C GLU A 17 10.42 -9.56 3.88
N ARG A 18 10.89 -8.49 4.54
CA ARG A 18 10.82 -8.38 5.99
C ARG A 18 9.38 -8.19 6.46
N GLU A 19 8.64 -7.29 5.82
CA GLU A 19 7.28 -6.94 6.21
C GLU A 19 6.28 -8.04 5.87
N SER A 20 6.51 -8.82 4.81
CA SER A 20 5.61 -9.92 4.41
C SER A 20 5.36 -10.95 5.51
N ARG A 21 6.35 -11.19 6.39
CA ARG A 21 6.25 -12.11 7.53
C ARG A 21 5.35 -11.55 8.64
N THR A 22 5.32 -10.24 8.82
CA THR A 22 4.50 -9.57 9.84
C THR A 22 3.00 -9.68 9.52
N PHE A 23 2.65 -9.83 8.23
CA PHE A 23 1.27 -9.89 7.77
C PHE A 23 0.74 -11.31 7.52
N GLU A 24 1.52 -12.36 7.81
CA GLU A 24 1.10 -13.76 7.58
C GLU A 24 -0.18 -14.15 8.34
N THR A 25 -0.45 -13.51 9.48
CA THR A 25 -1.64 -13.79 10.31
C THR A 25 -2.84 -12.90 9.95
N VAL A 26 -2.67 -11.94 9.05
CA VAL A 26 -3.72 -10.99 8.67
C VAL A 26 -4.57 -11.62 7.58
N THR A 27 -5.88 -11.61 7.78
CA THR A 27 -6.85 -12.22 6.85
C THR A 27 -7.93 -11.21 6.46
N ASN A 28 -8.73 -11.54 5.44
CA ASN A 28 -9.84 -10.71 4.98
C ASN A 28 -9.46 -9.24 4.75
N VAL A 29 -8.29 -9.01 4.14
CA VAL A 29 -7.85 -7.66 3.79
C VAL A 29 -8.64 -7.16 2.60
N GLU A 30 -9.35 -6.05 2.77
CA GLU A 30 -10.08 -5.38 1.72
C GLU A 30 -9.88 -3.87 1.78
N ILE A 31 -10.04 -3.20 0.64
CA ILE A 31 -10.06 -1.75 0.56
C ILE A 31 -11.47 -1.33 0.19
N GLN A 32 -12.08 -0.53 1.06
CA GLN A 32 -13.42 0.00 0.88
C GLN A 32 -13.36 1.47 0.45
N GLU A 33 -14.24 1.82 -0.50
CA GLU A 33 -14.47 3.20 -0.96
C GLU A 33 -13.22 3.96 -1.41
N MET A 34 -12.26 3.26 -2.03
CA MET A 34 -11.01 3.86 -2.49
C MET A 34 -11.25 4.90 -3.59
N ALA A 35 -10.87 6.13 -3.32
CA ALA A 35 -10.78 7.20 -4.31
C ALA A 35 -9.43 7.90 -4.17
N CYS A 36 -8.68 8.00 -5.27
CA CYS A 36 -7.36 8.60 -5.25
C CYS A 36 -7.28 9.76 -6.24
N GLU A 37 -6.66 10.86 -5.80
CA GLU A 37 -6.38 12.00 -6.64
C GLU A 37 -4.91 12.42 -6.55
N ARG A 38 -4.41 12.98 -7.65
CA ARG A 38 -3.04 13.47 -7.69
C ARG A 38 -2.95 14.79 -6.90
N SER A 39 -2.19 14.77 -5.81
CA SER A 39 -1.99 15.90 -4.89
C SER A 39 -0.61 16.56 -5.03
N GLY A 40 0.15 16.17 -6.05
CA GLY A 40 1.46 16.72 -6.35
C GLY A 40 2.13 16.02 -7.54
N GLU A 41 3.39 16.35 -7.79
CA GLU A 41 4.13 15.70 -8.87
C GLU A 41 4.38 14.21 -8.57
N THR A 42 4.69 13.89 -7.31
CA THR A 42 5.05 12.57 -6.79
C THR A 42 4.16 12.12 -5.64
N THR A 43 2.98 12.72 -5.48
CA THR A 43 2.09 12.46 -4.34
C THR A 43 0.67 12.19 -4.82
N VAL A 44 0.07 11.13 -4.28
CA VAL A 44 -1.33 10.76 -4.50
C VAL A 44 -2.01 10.75 -3.15
N SER A 45 -3.09 11.50 -3.00
CA SER A 45 -3.93 11.47 -1.81
C SER A 45 -5.10 10.54 -2.07
N CYS A 46 -5.29 9.55 -1.21
CA CYS A 46 -6.39 8.61 -1.30
C CYS A 46 -7.31 8.75 -0.08
N SER A 47 -8.60 8.60 -0.32
CA SER A 47 -9.62 8.39 0.70
C SER A 47 -10.18 6.97 0.60
N GLY A 48 -10.81 6.52 1.67
CA GLY A 48 -11.27 5.14 1.85
C GLY A 48 -10.60 4.49 3.06
N THR A 49 -10.85 3.21 3.23
CA THR A 49 -10.41 2.47 4.43
C THR A 49 -9.92 1.08 4.05
N ILE A 50 -8.77 0.68 4.58
CA ILE A 50 -8.32 -0.70 4.57
C ILE A 50 -8.96 -1.39 5.77
N VAL A 51 -9.73 -2.45 5.53
CA VAL A 51 -10.27 -3.31 6.58
C VAL A 51 -9.47 -4.60 6.57
N ALA A 52 -8.95 -4.99 7.73
CA ALA A 52 -8.17 -6.21 7.88
C ALA A 52 -8.55 -6.95 9.16
N ALA A 53 -8.66 -8.28 9.09
CA ALA A 53 -8.96 -9.12 10.23
C ALA A 53 -7.67 -9.61 10.92
N TYR A 54 -7.53 -9.24 12.19
CA TYR A 54 -6.50 -9.77 13.10
C TYR A 54 -7.18 -10.79 14.03
N GLY A 55 -7.23 -12.04 13.59
CA GLY A 55 -7.97 -13.09 14.30
C GLY A 55 -9.48 -12.91 14.13
N ALA A 56 -10.19 -12.57 15.21
CA ALA A 56 -11.64 -12.37 15.21
C ALA A 56 -12.05 -10.89 15.14
N GLU A 57 -11.08 -9.96 15.21
CA GLU A 57 -11.34 -8.52 15.23
C GLU A 57 -10.99 -7.90 13.88
N ASN A 58 -11.87 -7.04 13.38
CA ASN A 58 -11.60 -6.20 12.21
C ASN A 58 -10.96 -4.90 12.68
N THR A 59 -9.84 -4.55 12.07
CA THR A 59 -9.16 -3.27 12.26
C THR A 59 -9.27 -2.46 10.98
N GLU A 60 -9.57 -1.18 11.14
CA GLU A 60 -9.71 -0.21 10.05
C GLU A 60 -8.52 0.73 10.03
N PHE A 61 -7.92 0.89 8.86
CA PHE A 61 -6.83 1.84 8.63
C PHE A 61 -7.26 2.82 7.54
N PRO A 62 -7.39 4.12 7.82
CA PRO A 62 -7.77 5.10 6.80
C PRO A 62 -6.66 5.19 5.74
N LEU A 63 -7.06 5.34 4.47
CA LEU A 63 -6.13 5.69 3.41
C LEU A 63 -5.63 7.12 3.61
N THR A 64 -4.38 7.35 3.23
CA THR A 64 -3.67 8.62 3.45
C THR A 64 -3.07 9.14 2.14
N SER A 65 -2.00 9.92 2.23
CA SER A 65 -1.21 10.33 1.07
C SER A 65 -0.02 9.39 0.90
N TYR A 66 0.25 9.04 -0.35
CA TYR A 66 1.31 8.12 -0.73
C TYR A 66 2.27 8.79 -1.69
N ARG A 67 3.55 8.47 -1.53
CA ARG A 67 4.60 8.87 -2.44
C ARG A 67 4.66 7.89 -3.59
N VAL A 68 4.70 8.42 -4.82
CA VAL A 68 4.88 7.64 -6.04
C VAL A 68 6.05 8.17 -6.86
N VAL A 69 6.83 7.26 -7.42
CA VAL A 69 7.96 7.58 -8.31
C VAL A 69 7.81 6.87 -9.63
N ARG A 70 8.55 7.31 -10.65
CA ARG A 70 8.54 6.68 -11.98
C ARG A 70 9.82 5.88 -12.17
N GLU A 71 9.70 4.56 -12.25
CA GLU A 71 10.80 3.60 -12.41
C GLU A 71 10.37 2.49 -13.36
N ASP A 72 11.29 2.00 -14.19
CA ASP A 72 11.09 0.88 -15.13
C ASP A 72 9.77 0.96 -15.92
N ASP A 73 9.55 2.11 -16.58
CA ASP A 73 8.38 2.46 -17.39
C ASP A 73 7.03 2.51 -16.65
N GLY A 74 7.00 2.41 -15.32
CA GLY A 74 5.79 2.43 -14.50
C GLY A 74 5.81 3.43 -13.35
N TRP A 75 4.64 3.69 -12.78
CA TRP A 75 4.53 4.35 -11.47
C TRP A 75 4.66 3.31 -10.37
N LYS A 76 5.46 3.63 -9.35
CA LYS A 76 5.77 2.76 -8.22
C LYS A 76 5.41 3.45 -6.92
N TRP A 77 4.88 2.69 -5.97
CA TRP A 77 4.60 3.16 -4.62
C TRP A 77 5.86 3.15 -3.75
N CYS A 78 6.07 4.23 -3.01
CA CYS A 78 7.28 4.49 -2.20
C CYS A 78 6.97 4.92 -0.77
N GLY A 79 5.95 4.33 -0.16
CA GLY A 79 5.55 4.66 1.21
C GLY A 79 4.51 5.77 1.31
N GLU A 80 4.15 6.06 2.55
CA GLU A 80 3.33 7.22 2.90
C GLU A 80 4.11 8.53 2.73
N ALA A 81 3.41 9.63 2.44
CA ALA A 81 3.96 10.96 2.16
C ALA A 81 3.74 11.95 3.31
#